data_AF-I0SWE5-F1
#
_entry.id   AF-I0SWE5-F1
#
_cell.length_a   1.000
_cell.length_b   1.000
_cell.length_c   1.000
_cell.angle_alpha   90.00
_cell.angle_beta   90.00
_cell.angle_gamma   90.00
#
_symmetry.space_group_name_H-M   'P 1'
#
loop_
_entity.id
_entity.type
_entity.pdbx_description
1 polymer ?
#
loop_
_entity_poly.entity_id
_entity_poly.type
_entity_poly.pdbx_seq_one_letter_code
_entity_poly.pdbx_strand_id
1 'polypeptide(L)'
;MLDKATADYKTFVQEQIDKLLTDTEGFVKLLKEGKLEEAKKVYPLIRMSYERSEPIAESFGESDVKIDFRLADYMDENKTEKGWSGFHRIERILWEDNTTKGTENLDKEE
;
A
#
# COMPACT_ATOMS: atom_id res chain seq x y z
N MET A 1 -1.48 -33.46 5.39
CA MET A 1 -2.60 -32.48 5.35
C MET A 1 -2.08 -31.07 5.55
N LEU A 2 -1.27 -30.82 6.59
CA LEU A 2 -0.64 -29.51 6.83
C LEU A 2 0.25 -29.05 5.66
N ASP A 3 1.16 -29.91 5.17
CA ASP A 3 2.09 -29.51 4.09
C ASP A 3 1.38 -29.03 2.82
N LYS A 4 0.26 -29.69 2.46
CA LYS A 4 -0.55 -29.28 1.31
C LYS A 4 -1.23 -27.93 1.58
N ALA A 5 -1.85 -27.75 2.74
CA ALA A 5 -2.51 -26.49 3.09
C ALA A 5 -1.51 -25.32 3.11
N THR A 6 -0.30 -25.53 3.61
CA THR A 6 0.77 -24.52 3.61
C THR A 6 1.26 -24.20 2.19
N ALA A 7 1.40 -25.21 1.32
CA ALA A 7 1.80 -24.99 -0.08
C ALA A 7 0.71 -24.26 -0.88
N ASP A 8 -0.56 -24.62 -0.69
CA ASP A 8 -1.71 -23.96 -1.32
C ASP A 8 -1.81 -22.50 -0.84
N TYR A 9 -1.63 -22.24 0.47
CA TYR A 9 -1.63 -20.89 1.03
C TYR A 9 -0.46 -20.05 0.54
N LYS A 10 0.75 -20.62 0.44
CA LYS A 10 1.90 -19.95 -0.16
C LYS A 10 1.60 -19.51 -1.59
N THR A 11 1.03 -20.41 -2.39
CA THR A 11 0.66 -20.11 -3.79
C THR A 11 -0.35 -18.97 -3.85
N PHE A 12 -1.39 -19.02 -3.01
CA PHE A 12 -2.39 -17.96 -2.89
C PHE A 12 -1.77 -16.59 -2.55
N VAL A 13 -0.87 -16.53 -1.56
CA VAL A 13 -0.19 -15.29 -1.16
C VAL A 13 0.67 -14.76 -2.30
N GLN A 14 1.41 -15.63 -3.02
CA GLN A 14 2.19 -15.22 -4.19
C GLN A 14 1.31 -14.59 -5.27
N GLU A 15 0.16 -15.20 -5.58
CA GLU A 15 -0.82 -14.65 -6.53
C GLU A 15 -1.40 -13.31 -6.06
N GLN A 16 -1.65 -13.14 -4.75
CA GLN A 16 -2.10 -11.85 -4.22
C GLN A 16 -1.03 -10.77 -4.36
N ILE A 17 0.25 -11.08 -4.10
CA ILE A 17 1.36 -10.12 -4.24
C ILE A 17 1.62 -9.77 -5.71
N ASP A 18 1.56 -10.73 -6.63
CA ASP A 18 1.69 -10.48 -8.07
C ASP A 18 0.56 -9.56 -8.59
N LYS A 19 -0.66 -9.80 -8.10
CA LYS A 19 -1.82 -8.95 -8.40
C LYS A 19 -1.66 -7.55 -7.79
N LEU A 20 -1.18 -7.47 -6.54
CA LEU A 20 -0.91 -6.19 -5.88
C LEU A 20 0.09 -5.36 -6.68
N LEU A 21 1.19 -5.95 -7.14
CA LEU A 21 2.18 -5.27 -7.95
C LEU A 21 1.56 -4.70 -9.22
N THR A 22 0.88 -5.55 -10.00
CA THR A 22 0.24 -5.19 -11.27
C THR A 22 -0.76 -4.05 -11.09
N ASP A 23 -1.63 -4.16 -10.08
CA ASP A 23 -2.66 -3.16 -9.82
C ASP A 23 -2.07 -1.84 -9.30
N THR A 24 -1.00 -1.92 -8.50
CA THR A 24 -0.30 -0.74 -7.97
C THR A 24 0.42 0.03 -9.07
N GLU A 25 1.02 -0.65 -10.06
CA GLU A 25 1.60 0.00 -11.24
C GLU A 25 0.54 0.81 -12.01
N GLY A 26 -0.65 0.24 -12.20
CA GLY A 26 -1.80 0.92 -12.79
C GLY A 26 -2.27 2.12 -11.96
N PHE A 27 -2.32 1.98 -10.64
CA PHE A 27 -2.69 3.04 -9.72
C PHE A 27 -1.68 4.21 -9.75
N VAL A 28 -0.38 3.92 -9.69
CA VAL A 28 0.69 4.93 -9.77
C VAL A 28 0.59 5.72 -11.07
N LYS A 29 0.21 5.07 -12.18
CA LYS A 29 -0.04 5.78 -13.44
C LYS A 29 -1.20 6.78 -13.32
N LEU A 30 -2.32 6.41 -12.70
CA LEU A 30 -3.45 7.33 -12.47
C LEU A 30 -3.04 8.54 -11.63
N LEU A 31 -2.24 8.31 -10.57
CA LEU A 31 -1.71 9.38 -9.72
C LEU A 31 -0.86 10.38 -10.53
N LYS A 32 0.09 9.86 -11.32
CA LYS A 32 0.99 10.65 -12.19
C LYS A 32 0.23 11.41 -13.28
N GLU A 33 -0.87 10.85 -13.78
CA GLU A 33 -1.74 11.49 -14.78
C GLU A 33 -2.72 12.52 -14.18
N GLY A 34 -2.77 12.67 -12.85
CA GLY A 34 -3.69 13.61 -12.20
C GLY A 34 -5.14 13.14 -12.13
N LYS A 35 -5.41 11.85 -12.35
CA LYS A 35 -6.75 11.26 -12.43
C LYS A 35 -7.32 10.96 -11.05
N LEU A 36 -7.65 12.01 -10.30
CA LEU A 36 -8.06 11.95 -8.90
C LEU A 36 -9.28 11.03 -8.66
N GLU A 37 -10.34 11.18 -9.45
CA GLU A 37 -11.58 10.43 -9.25
C GLU A 37 -11.40 8.95 -9.57
N GLU A 38 -10.64 8.61 -10.62
CA GLU A 38 -10.27 7.24 -10.94
C GLU A 38 -9.35 6.65 -9.88
N ALA A 39 -8.36 7.41 -9.40
CA ALA A 39 -7.45 6.98 -8.33
C ALA A 39 -8.22 6.64 -7.04
N LYS A 40 -9.16 7.50 -6.62
CA LYS A 40 -10.04 7.24 -5.47
C LYS A 40 -10.87 5.98 -5.64
N LYS A 41 -11.40 5.73 -6.85
CA LYS A 41 -12.21 4.53 -7.13
C LYS A 41 -11.41 3.24 -7.04
N VAL A 42 -10.17 3.23 -7.53
CA VAL A 42 -9.36 2.00 -7.55
C VAL A 42 -8.62 1.75 -6.25
N TYR A 43 -8.30 2.79 -5.46
CA TYR A 43 -7.56 2.69 -4.20
C TYR A 43 -8.05 1.59 -3.24
N PRO A 44 -9.35 1.46 -2.90
CA PRO A 44 -9.78 0.37 -2.02
C PRO A 44 -9.67 -1.00 -2.70
N LEU A 45 -9.75 -1.06 -4.04
CA LEU A 45 -9.73 -2.33 -4.78
C LEU A 45 -8.32 -2.92 -4.85
N ILE A 46 -7.29 -2.09 -5.04
CA ILE A 46 -5.90 -2.54 -5.11
C ILE A 46 -5.40 -3.00 -3.74
N ARG A 47 -5.83 -2.32 -2.66
CA ARG A 47 -5.46 -2.66 -1.28
C ARG A 47 -5.92 -4.06 -0.90
N MET A 48 -7.05 -4.55 -1.41
CA MET A 48 -7.58 -5.88 -1.07
C MET A 48 -6.54 -7.01 -1.24
N SER A 49 -5.63 -6.90 -2.21
CA SER A 49 -4.57 -7.89 -2.40
C SER A 49 -3.52 -7.84 -1.29
N TYR A 50 -3.18 -6.66 -0.78
CA TYR A 50 -2.33 -6.49 0.39
C TYR A 50 -3.00 -7.04 1.65
N GLU A 51 -4.25 -6.63 1.91
CA GLU A 51 -5.04 -7.05 3.09
C GLU A 51 -5.19 -8.59 3.18
N ARG A 52 -5.40 -9.26 2.04
CA ARG A 52 -5.48 -10.74 2.00
C ARG A 52 -4.16 -11.44 2.30
N SER A 53 -3.05 -10.71 2.17
CA SER A 53 -1.69 -11.19 2.39
C SER A 53 -1.13 -10.73 3.75
N GLU A 54 -1.84 -9.87 4.48
CA GLU A 54 -1.41 -9.26 5.75
C GLU A 54 -0.83 -10.27 6.76
N PRO A 55 -1.42 -11.48 6.98
CA PRO A 55 -0.86 -12.45 7.94
C PRO A 55 0.57 -12.90 7.62
N ILE A 56 1.01 -12.74 6.37
CA ILE A 56 2.38 -12.99 5.93
C ILE A 56 3.16 -11.68 5.74
N ALA A 57 2.51 -10.62 5.27
CA ALA A 57 3.14 -9.32 5.03
C ALA A 57 3.71 -8.70 6.31
N GLU A 58 3.01 -8.81 7.45
CA GLU A 58 3.47 -8.28 8.75
C GLU A 58 4.79 -8.90 9.22
N SER A 59 5.12 -10.11 8.74
CA SER A 59 6.42 -10.75 9.03
C SER A 59 7.60 -10.05 8.36
N PHE A 60 7.34 -9.19 7.36
CA PHE A 60 8.32 -8.37 6.64
C PHE A 60 8.31 -6.92 7.16
N GLY A 61 8.58 -6.73 8.45
CA GLY A 61 8.32 -5.47 9.17
C GLY A 61 8.73 -4.17 8.46
N GLU A 62 9.92 -4.08 7.86
CA GLU A 62 10.31 -2.87 7.12
C GLU A 62 9.43 -2.60 5.90
N SER A 63 9.06 -3.65 5.17
CA SER A 63 8.19 -3.52 3.99
C SER A 63 6.76 -3.17 4.40
N ASP A 64 6.25 -3.78 5.47
CA ASP A 64 4.91 -3.49 5.99
C ASP A 64 4.78 -2.01 6.40
N VAL A 65 5.75 -1.51 7.18
CA VAL A 65 5.80 -0.09 7.57
C VAL A 65 5.86 0.85 6.35
N LYS A 66 6.61 0.48 5.30
CA LYS A 66 6.71 1.30 4.08
C LYS A 66 5.45 1.25 3.21
N ILE A 67 4.64 0.20 3.31
CA ILE A 67 3.47 0.00 2.45
C ILE A 67 2.18 0.46 3.13
N ASP A 68 1.96 0.12 4.40
CA ASP A 68 0.61 0.22 5.00
C ASP A 68 0.54 0.79 6.42
N PHE A 69 1.58 1.49 6.88
CA PHE A 69 1.55 2.05 8.23
C PHE A 69 0.53 3.21 8.36
N ARG A 70 -0.31 3.15 9.38
CA ARG A 70 -1.29 4.20 9.69
C ARG A 70 -0.60 5.37 10.39
N LEU A 71 -1.14 6.58 10.20
CA LEU A 71 -0.55 7.80 10.77
C LEU A 71 -0.45 7.76 12.30
N ALA A 72 -1.49 7.26 13.00
CA ALA A 72 -1.49 7.19 14.46
C ALA A 72 -0.34 6.31 14.98
N ASP A 73 -0.21 5.11 14.40
CA ASP A 73 0.85 4.15 14.72
C ASP A 73 2.23 4.76 14.36
N TYR A 74 2.36 5.39 13.19
CA TYR A 74 3.60 6.08 12.76
C TYR A 74 4.04 7.15 13.75
N MET A 75 3.11 8.00 14.17
CA MET A 75 3.37 9.09 15.10
C MET A 75 3.69 8.58 16.51
N ASP A 76 3.08 7.48 16.94
CA ASP A 76 3.36 6.89 18.22
C ASP A 76 4.78 6.30 18.30
N GLU A 77 5.31 5.76 17.20
CA GLU A 77 6.67 5.24 17.14
C GLU A 77 7.72 6.31 16.82
N ASN A 78 7.47 7.15 15.82
CA ASN A 78 8.49 8.03 15.24
C ASN A 78 8.43 9.47 15.75
N LYS A 79 7.31 9.89 16.35
CA LYS A 79 7.08 11.27 16.85
C LYS A 79 7.20 12.37 15.78
N THR A 80 7.13 11.97 14.51
CA THR A 80 7.22 12.83 13.32
C THR A 80 6.45 12.17 12.19
N GLU A 81 6.03 12.93 11.18
CA GLU A 81 5.54 12.37 9.91
C GLU A 81 6.66 12.23 8.87
N LYS A 82 7.88 12.70 9.18
CA LYS A 82 9.01 12.60 8.24
C LYS A 82 9.33 11.13 8.00
N GLY A 83 9.21 10.70 6.74
CA GLY A 83 9.39 9.31 6.31
C GLY A 83 8.09 8.50 6.23
N TRP A 84 6.95 9.07 6.64
CA TRP A 84 5.66 8.41 6.49
C TRP A 84 5.26 8.34 5.01
N SER A 85 5.04 7.13 4.52
CA SER A 85 4.83 6.81 3.11
C SER A 85 3.74 5.75 2.94
N GLY A 86 3.68 5.09 1.78
CA GLY A 86 2.72 4.01 1.54
C GLY A 86 1.29 4.45 1.28
N PHE A 87 0.38 3.47 1.33
CA PHE A 87 -1.02 3.62 0.94
C PHE A 87 -1.76 4.67 1.77
N HIS A 88 -1.54 4.74 3.09
CA HIS A 88 -2.25 5.71 3.93
C HIS A 88 -1.73 7.14 3.78
N ARG A 89 -0.44 7.34 3.45
CA ARG A 89 0.05 8.66 3.09
C ARG A 89 -0.59 9.16 1.80
N ILE A 90 -0.77 8.27 0.82
CA ILE A 90 -1.48 8.55 -0.43
C ILE A 90 -2.97 8.80 -0.17
N GLU A 91 -3.60 8.02 0.71
CA GLU A 91 -5.00 8.22 1.12
C GLU A 91 -5.24 9.63 1.65
N ARG A 92 -4.38 10.12 2.55
CA ARG A 92 -4.46 11.49 3.05
C ARG A 92 -4.45 12.51 1.91
N ILE A 93 -3.55 12.34 0.94
CA ILE A 93 -3.44 13.26 -0.21
C ILE A 93 -4.71 13.23 -1.07
N LEU A 94 -5.25 12.03 -1.32
CA LEU A 94 -6.43 11.88 -2.16
C LEU A 94 -7.69 12.44 -1.47
N TRP A 95 -7.91 12.16 -0.19
CA TRP A 95 -9.17 12.49 0.49
C TRP A 95 -9.16 13.79 1.29
N GLU A 96 -8.06 14.13 1.98
CA GLU A 96 -7.96 15.37 2.74
C GLU A 96 -7.47 16.52 1.87
N ASP A 97 -6.37 16.31 1.13
CA ASP A 97 -5.79 17.36 0.27
C ASP A 97 -6.53 17.47 -1.08
N ASN A 98 -7.39 16.51 -1.40
CA ASN A 98 -8.20 16.42 -2.62
C ASN A 98 -7.40 16.67 -3.91
N THR A 99 -6.23 16.03 -4.00
CA THR A 99 -5.28 16.19 -5.11
C THR A 99 -4.53 14.87 -5.34
N THR A 100 -3.78 14.76 -6.44
CA THR A 100 -2.74 13.71 -6.60
C THR A 100 -1.33 14.27 -6.49
N LYS A 101 -1.18 15.60 -6.42
CA LYS A 101 0.12 16.27 -6.30
C LYS A 101 0.80 15.89 -4.99
N GLY A 102 2.10 15.63 -5.04
CA GLY A 102 2.89 15.21 -3.89
C GLY A 102 2.98 13.70 -3.74
N THR A 103 2.14 12.90 -4.43
CA THR A 103 2.26 11.43 -4.42
C THR A 103 3.50 10.95 -5.16
N GLU A 104 4.01 11.73 -6.13
CA GLU A 104 5.21 11.47 -6.93
C GLU A 104 6.55 11.75 -6.21
N ASN A 105 6.48 12.15 -4.95
CA ASN A 105 7.67 12.42 -4.12
C ASN A 105 7.76 11.49 -2.91
N LEU A 106 6.83 10.54 -2.74
CA LEU A 106 6.80 9.62 -1.60
C LEU A 106 7.84 8.49 -1.71
N ASP A 107 8.38 8.29 -2.91
CA ASP A 107 9.44 7.36 -3.30
C ASP A 107 10.84 7.98 -3.25
N LYS A 108 10.95 9.28 -2.96
CA LYS A 108 12.23 9.98 -2.82
C LYS A 108 12.62 9.98 -1.35
N GLU A 109 13.63 9.18 -1.00
CA GLU A 109 14.31 9.31 0.29
C GLU A 109 14.84 10.75 0.43
N GLU A 110 14.45 11.44 1.51
CA GLU A 110 15.07 12.70 1.96
C GLU A 110 16.32 12.43 2.81
#